data_AF-A0A9E3E3C7-F1
#
_entry.id   AF-A0A9E3E3C7-F1
#
_cell.length_a   1.000
_cell.length_b   1.000
_cell.length_c   1.000
_cell.angle_alpha   90.00
_cell.angle_beta   90.00
_cell.angle_gamma   90.00
#
_symmetry.space_group_name_H-M   'P 1'
#
loop_
_entity.id
_entity.type
_entity.pdbx_description
1 polymer ?
#
loop_
_entity_poly.entity_id
_entity_poly.type
_entity_poly.pdbx_seq_one_letter_code
_entity_poly.pdbx_strand_id
1 'polypeptide(L)'
;MSAAALLGIAGCSRESTHTATAGPSPSNIEEYLRCTPQPDQPTLDYAVVTDQAFAGGADPLGKRDSSAAIHAAVASGKPVYLPPGAYIFLGPGIDHRAPFIVGAGQGATTVGLGPDTTFIDSNQMWTSLTLRGIRFSGGKGHIKNRFQAVNVTDYHSISDCAFMDYSGASISNNSLDQPYWKIERNIFRASNYAHSMGIALSGFTDGTTIANNAFLANRVHIKLGRGGNNTYIHNCDFLRFGPAEGFPRIDVWFTLSPTDEDCGSGMVITRCKFGNELLAEQDLRIVYADETAGDANDERWPMLDVDSQNWIGGHTVNDVVNNGIGDSALIPLVRSMTPNIIGSAYGPVTQAGNSGAPILSSTHPLWNGGQSNRFGPLLRATTDTSPLPNLVVWDQAQH
;
A
#
# COMPACT_ATOMS: atom_id res chain seq x y z
N MET A 1 58.99 -28.09 -44.67
CA MET A 1 57.77 -27.84 -43.88
C MET A 1 58.05 -26.69 -42.92
N SER A 2 57.16 -25.70 -42.97
CA SER A 2 56.97 -24.51 -42.12
C SER A 2 58.12 -23.51 -41.93
N ALA A 3 57.92 -22.35 -42.58
CA ALA A 3 58.38 -20.99 -42.24
C ALA A 3 57.90 -20.60 -40.82
N ALA A 4 58.64 -19.86 -39.99
CA ALA A 4 59.20 -18.51 -40.08
C ALA A 4 58.19 -17.35 -39.84
N ALA A 5 58.37 -16.73 -38.66
CA ALA A 5 58.62 -15.30 -38.43
C ALA A 5 57.47 -14.27 -38.30
N LEU A 6 57.62 -13.51 -37.20
CA LEU A 6 57.55 -12.04 -37.02
C LEU A 6 56.23 -11.28 -36.75
N LEU A 7 56.25 -10.58 -35.60
CA LEU A 7 55.90 -9.16 -35.30
C LEU A 7 54.50 -8.59 -35.62
N GLY A 8 53.92 -7.88 -34.64
CA GLY A 8 52.90 -6.85 -34.89
C GLY A 8 52.10 -6.42 -33.65
N ILE A 9 52.33 -5.20 -33.17
CA ILE A 9 51.42 -4.44 -32.27
C ILE A 9 50.34 -3.79 -33.15
N ALA A 10 49.07 -3.89 -32.76
CA ALA A 10 48.02 -2.92 -33.15
C ALA A 10 46.84 -2.99 -32.16
N GLY A 11 46.45 -1.85 -31.62
CA GLY A 11 45.17 -1.67 -30.95
C GLY A 11 44.04 -1.42 -31.95
N CYS A 12 42.82 -1.73 -31.53
CA CYS A 12 41.51 -1.29 -32.03
C CYS A 12 40.48 -2.16 -31.28
N SER A 13 39.28 -1.76 -30.91
CA SER A 13 38.51 -0.51 -31.00
C SER A 13 37.23 -0.82 -30.20
N ARG A 14 36.61 0.20 -29.62
CA ARG A 14 35.22 0.11 -29.13
C ARG A 14 34.31 -0.29 -30.30
N GLU A 15 33.61 -1.42 -30.17
CA GLU A 15 32.33 -1.64 -30.83
C GLU A 15 31.36 -2.31 -29.83
N SER A 16 30.36 -1.52 -29.43
CA SER A 16 29.20 -1.97 -28.68
C SER A 16 28.26 -2.65 -29.67
N THR A 17 28.11 -3.97 -29.56
CA THR A 17 26.98 -4.71 -30.12
C THR A 17 26.47 -5.68 -29.05
N HIS A 18 25.49 -5.24 -28.25
CA HIS A 18 24.74 -6.13 -27.37
C HIS A 18 23.82 -7.01 -28.23
N THR A 19 24.27 -8.25 -28.49
CA THR A 19 23.38 -9.36 -28.82
C THR A 19 23.21 -10.18 -27.54
N ALA A 20 21.99 -10.18 -26.99
CA ALA A 20 21.65 -10.99 -25.83
C ALA A 20 21.51 -12.45 -26.28
N THR A 21 22.52 -13.27 -26.01
CA THR A 21 22.39 -14.73 -26.03
C THR A 21 21.86 -15.19 -24.67
N ALA A 22 20.64 -15.74 -24.67
CA ALA A 22 20.06 -16.36 -23.49
C ALA A 22 20.94 -17.54 -23.03
N GLY A 23 21.45 -17.46 -21.81
CA GLY A 23 22.13 -18.58 -21.15
C GLY A 23 21.15 -19.73 -20.87
N PRO A 24 21.67 -20.96 -20.66
CA PRO A 24 20.83 -22.13 -20.40
C PRO A 24 20.01 -21.95 -19.11
N SER A 25 18.75 -22.36 -19.14
CA SER A 25 17.88 -22.37 -17.94
C SER A 25 18.42 -23.36 -16.90
N PRO A 26 18.47 -22.98 -15.61
CA PRO A 26 18.95 -23.87 -14.54
C PRO A 26 18.04 -25.09 -14.39
N SER A 27 18.64 -26.21 -14.00
CA SER A 27 18.08 -27.55 -14.19
C SER A 27 17.40 -28.13 -12.94
N ASN A 28 17.42 -27.42 -11.80
CA ASN A 28 16.68 -27.83 -10.61
C ASN A 28 16.33 -26.65 -9.67
N ILE A 29 15.41 -26.92 -8.75
CA ILE A 29 14.84 -25.94 -7.80
C ILE A 29 15.84 -25.49 -6.73
N GLU A 30 16.90 -26.27 -6.46
CA GLU A 30 17.97 -25.86 -5.54
C GLU A 30 18.89 -24.80 -6.15
N GLU A 31 19.12 -24.80 -7.47
CA GLU A 31 19.82 -23.71 -8.17
C GLU A 31 18.99 -22.42 -8.18
N TYR A 32 17.66 -22.52 -8.26
CA TYR A 32 16.76 -21.37 -8.16
C TYR A 32 16.81 -20.70 -6.76
N LEU A 33 16.98 -21.50 -5.70
CA LEU A 33 17.11 -21.01 -4.32
C LEU A 33 18.53 -20.53 -3.97
N ARG A 34 19.55 -20.91 -4.76
CA ARG A 34 20.94 -20.43 -4.65
C ARG A 34 21.23 -19.21 -5.52
N CYS A 35 20.24 -18.74 -6.29
CA CYS A 35 20.25 -17.38 -6.86
C CYS A 35 20.07 -16.36 -5.73
N THR A 36 21.12 -16.15 -4.93
CA THR A 36 21.44 -14.78 -4.50
C THR A 36 21.38 -13.94 -5.78
N PRO A 37 20.56 -12.87 -5.87
CA PRO A 37 20.66 -11.99 -7.00
C PRO A 37 22.11 -11.50 -7.03
N GLN A 38 22.89 -11.87 -8.05
CA GLN A 38 24.05 -11.05 -8.36
C GLN A 38 23.48 -9.76 -8.90
N PRO A 39 23.62 -8.64 -8.18
CA PRO A 39 23.24 -7.37 -8.74
C PRO A 39 24.36 -7.01 -9.72
N ASP A 40 24.08 -7.10 -11.02
CA ASP A 40 24.75 -6.27 -12.01
C ASP A 40 24.31 -4.81 -11.78
N GLN A 41 24.73 -4.25 -10.66
CA GLN A 41 24.50 -2.87 -10.28
C GLN A 41 25.86 -2.26 -9.93
N PRO A 42 26.14 -1.01 -10.32
CA PRO A 42 27.27 -0.27 -9.74
C PRO A 42 27.17 -0.40 -8.22
N THR A 43 28.27 -0.79 -7.57
CA THR A 43 28.33 -0.94 -6.11
C THR A 43 28.00 0.41 -5.49
N LEU A 44 26.72 0.63 -5.18
CA LEU A 44 26.24 1.85 -4.53
C LEU A 44 27.08 2.02 -3.26
N ASP A 45 27.71 3.19 -3.13
CA ASP A 45 28.47 3.57 -1.95
C ASP A 45 27.47 3.89 -0.82
N TYR A 46 27.12 2.85 -0.04
CA TYR A 46 26.16 2.94 1.04
C TYR A 46 26.78 3.55 2.30
N ALA A 47 26.03 4.43 2.98
CA ALA A 47 26.25 4.73 4.38
C ALA A 47 25.74 3.55 5.23
N VAL A 48 26.66 2.71 5.69
CA VAL A 48 26.36 1.54 6.52
C VAL A 48 26.21 2.00 7.98
N VAL A 49 25.01 1.90 8.56
CA VAL A 49 24.69 2.54 9.85
C VAL A 49 25.53 2.05 11.04
N THR A 50 26.14 0.86 10.94
CA THR A 50 26.99 0.28 11.99
C THR A 50 28.43 0.81 11.97
N ASP A 51 28.81 1.59 10.94
CA ASP A 51 30.13 2.22 10.88
C ASP A 51 30.27 3.23 12.02
N GLN A 52 31.42 3.19 12.70
CA GLN A 52 31.79 4.09 13.79
C GLN A 52 31.82 5.57 13.34
N ALA A 53 31.99 5.84 12.05
CA ALA A 53 31.90 7.17 11.48
C ALA A 53 30.53 7.84 11.68
N PHE A 54 29.45 7.05 11.85
CA PHE A 54 28.10 7.56 12.06
C PHE A 54 27.74 7.57 13.54
N ALA A 55 28.20 8.59 14.27
CA ALA A 55 27.89 8.80 15.70
C ALA A 55 28.21 7.57 16.59
N GLY A 56 29.32 6.87 16.33
CA GLY A 56 29.75 5.68 17.08
C GLY A 56 29.05 4.38 16.65
N GLY A 57 28.32 4.40 15.54
CA GLY A 57 27.69 3.24 14.93
C GLY A 57 26.42 2.78 15.64
N ALA A 58 25.42 2.43 14.83
CA ALA A 58 24.19 1.78 15.29
C ALA A 58 24.52 0.43 15.94
N ASP A 59 23.81 0.08 17.00
CA ASP A 59 23.92 -1.22 17.65
C ASP A 59 23.02 -2.27 16.98
N PRO A 60 23.55 -3.24 16.23
CA PRO A 60 22.76 -4.28 15.59
C PRO A 60 22.29 -5.38 16.55
N LEU A 61 22.65 -5.29 17.85
CA LEU A 61 22.19 -6.22 18.89
C LEU A 61 20.94 -5.71 19.64
N GLY A 62 20.45 -4.52 19.29
CA GLY A 62 19.24 -3.94 19.88
C GLY A 62 19.36 -3.65 21.37
N LYS A 63 20.57 -3.34 21.87
CA LYS A 63 20.79 -3.03 23.30
C LYS A 63 20.86 -1.54 23.56
N ARG A 64 21.11 -0.73 22.53
CA ARG A 64 21.24 0.72 22.60
C ARG A 64 20.40 1.37 21.50
N ASP A 65 19.98 2.60 21.75
CA ASP A 65 19.32 3.43 20.74
C ASP A 65 20.28 3.72 19.57
N SER A 66 19.82 3.39 18.36
CA SER A 66 20.52 3.54 17.08
C SER A 66 20.17 4.85 16.37
N SER A 67 19.26 5.67 16.93
CA SER A 67 18.74 6.87 16.24
C SER A 67 19.83 7.85 15.80
N ALA A 68 20.78 8.18 16.65
CA ALA A 68 21.85 9.12 16.29
C ALA A 68 22.70 8.64 15.09
N ALA A 69 23.02 7.35 15.05
CA ALA A 69 23.79 6.76 13.96
C ALA A 69 22.98 6.70 12.65
N ILE A 70 21.70 6.35 12.72
CA ILE A 70 20.81 6.33 11.55
C ILE A 70 20.64 7.76 10.99
N HIS A 71 20.43 8.76 11.85
CA HIS A 71 20.38 10.15 11.43
C HIS A 71 21.69 10.62 10.77
N ALA A 72 22.84 10.29 11.36
CA ALA A 72 24.14 10.64 10.79
C ALA A 72 24.38 9.98 9.43
N ALA A 73 23.97 8.72 9.25
CA ALA A 73 24.05 8.02 7.98
C ALA A 73 23.17 8.68 6.91
N VAL A 74 21.92 9.05 7.24
CA VAL A 74 21.02 9.78 6.32
C VAL A 74 21.59 11.14 5.95
N ALA A 75 22.12 11.88 6.94
CA ALA A 75 22.70 13.21 6.73
C ALA A 75 23.93 13.22 5.81
N SER A 76 24.56 12.06 5.57
CA SER A 76 25.65 11.94 4.61
C SER A 76 25.21 12.15 3.15
N GLY A 77 23.90 12.09 2.87
CA GLY A 77 23.33 12.17 1.52
C GLY A 77 23.52 10.90 0.68
N LYS A 78 24.19 9.88 1.21
CA LYS A 78 24.33 8.57 0.57
C LYS A 78 23.10 7.70 0.83
N PRO A 79 22.81 6.72 -0.06
CA PRO A 79 21.91 5.62 0.27
C PRO A 79 22.31 4.96 1.60
N VAL A 80 21.34 4.72 2.48
CA VAL A 80 21.59 4.15 3.80
C VAL A 80 21.33 2.64 3.77
N TYR A 81 22.27 1.87 4.32
CA TYR A 81 22.12 0.42 4.50
C TYR A 81 22.08 0.05 5.98
N LEU A 82 21.07 -0.72 6.36
CA LEU A 82 20.95 -1.37 7.66
C LEU A 82 21.28 -2.86 7.50
N PRO A 83 22.51 -3.30 7.89
CA PRO A 83 22.88 -4.71 7.87
C PRO A 83 21.94 -5.59 8.70
N PRO A 84 22.04 -6.94 8.57
CA PRO A 84 21.32 -7.86 9.44
C PRO A 84 21.51 -7.51 10.92
N GLY A 85 20.44 -7.49 11.69
CA GLY A 85 20.48 -7.10 13.09
C GLY A 85 19.13 -6.60 13.61
N ALA A 86 19.10 -6.33 14.92
CA ALA A 86 18.02 -5.65 15.60
C ALA A 86 18.49 -4.27 16.03
N TYR A 87 17.76 -3.24 15.61
CA TYR A 87 18.05 -1.85 15.92
C TYR A 87 16.89 -1.27 16.74
N ILE A 88 17.21 -0.34 17.63
CA ILE A 88 16.21 0.46 18.34
C ILE A 88 16.27 1.87 17.77
N PHE A 89 15.12 2.48 17.48
CA PHE A 89 15.04 3.86 17.02
C PHE A 89 14.01 4.62 17.86
N LEU A 90 14.49 5.53 18.70
CA LEU A 90 13.68 6.36 19.61
C LEU A 90 13.66 7.85 19.23
N GLY A 91 14.32 8.19 18.13
CA GLY A 91 14.53 9.56 17.66
C GLY A 91 13.27 10.21 17.07
N PRO A 92 13.36 11.50 16.71
CA PRO A 92 12.23 12.33 16.27
C PRO A 92 11.68 12.01 14.87
N GLY A 93 12.21 10.99 14.19
CA GLY A 93 11.88 10.66 12.81
C GLY A 93 12.76 11.37 11.79
N ILE A 94 12.97 10.71 10.64
CA ILE A 94 13.87 11.19 9.60
C ILE A 94 13.19 12.25 8.73
N ASP A 95 13.64 13.51 8.86
CA ASP A 95 13.26 14.62 7.99
C ASP A 95 14.27 14.76 6.84
N HIS A 96 13.95 14.24 5.66
CA HIS A 96 14.83 14.27 4.50
C HIS A 96 14.03 14.34 3.20
N ARG A 97 14.57 15.03 2.19
CA ARG A 97 13.89 15.28 0.90
C ARG A 97 13.86 14.08 -0.04
N ALA A 98 14.83 13.19 0.08
CA ALA A 98 14.95 11.98 -0.74
C ALA A 98 15.43 10.78 0.11
N PRO A 99 14.63 10.27 1.05
CA PRO A 99 15.08 9.17 1.90
C PRO A 99 15.33 7.91 1.06
N PHE A 100 16.54 7.34 1.15
CA PHE A 100 16.88 6.05 0.55
C PHE A 100 17.45 5.16 1.64
N ILE A 101 16.66 4.21 2.11
CA ILE A 101 16.99 3.36 3.25
C ILE A 101 16.65 1.91 2.91
N VAL A 102 17.64 1.03 2.99
CA VAL A 102 17.47 -0.39 2.68
C VAL A 102 18.02 -1.26 3.80
N GLY A 103 17.27 -2.30 4.15
CA GLY A 103 17.73 -3.39 5.01
C GLY A 103 18.19 -4.61 4.21
N ALA A 104 18.62 -5.64 4.91
CA ALA A 104 19.03 -6.92 4.34
C ALA A 104 17.86 -7.86 4.00
N GLY A 105 16.62 -7.40 4.20
CA GLY A 105 15.38 -8.17 4.05
C GLY A 105 14.59 -8.18 5.35
N GLN A 106 13.25 -8.19 5.26
CA GLN A 106 12.37 -8.13 6.44
C GLN A 106 12.53 -9.30 7.44
N GLY A 107 13.18 -10.40 7.03
CA GLY A 107 13.56 -11.50 7.92
C GLY A 107 14.91 -11.33 8.62
N ALA A 108 15.75 -10.38 8.20
CA ALA A 108 17.13 -10.21 8.66
C ALA A 108 17.41 -8.87 9.34
N THR A 109 16.71 -7.80 8.93
CA THR A 109 16.85 -6.46 9.51
C THR A 109 15.58 -6.07 10.24
N THR A 110 15.68 -5.81 11.54
CA THR A 110 14.55 -5.38 12.38
C THR A 110 14.82 -4.02 13.03
N VAL A 111 13.80 -3.15 13.08
CA VAL A 111 13.88 -1.83 13.71
C VAL A 111 12.69 -1.67 14.66
N GLY A 112 12.96 -1.65 15.97
CA GLY A 112 11.98 -1.35 17.01
C GLY A 112 11.82 0.15 17.20
N LEU A 113 10.59 0.66 17.12
CA LEU A 113 10.26 2.08 17.30
C LEU A 113 9.71 2.35 18.69
N GLY A 114 10.04 3.52 19.25
CA GLY A 114 9.37 4.05 20.44
C GLY A 114 7.87 4.29 20.18
N PRO A 115 6.99 4.29 21.21
CA PRO A 115 5.54 4.29 21.04
C PRO A 115 4.99 5.49 20.25
N ASP A 116 5.58 6.67 20.43
CA ASP A 116 5.19 7.90 19.74
C ASP A 116 6.06 8.22 18.51
N THR A 117 6.95 7.30 18.15
CA THR A 117 7.94 7.51 17.07
C THR A 117 7.35 7.16 15.71
N THR A 118 7.68 7.97 14.71
CA THR A 118 7.53 7.63 13.29
C THR A 118 8.92 7.58 12.66
N PHE A 119 9.26 6.50 11.95
CA PHE A 119 10.63 6.29 11.46
C PHE A 119 11.08 7.36 10.46
N ILE A 120 10.28 7.64 9.44
CA ILE A 120 10.42 8.78 8.53
C ILE A 120 9.27 9.73 8.84
N ASP A 121 9.57 10.88 9.45
CA ASP A 121 8.63 11.97 9.66
C ASP A 121 9.21 13.24 9.03
N SER A 122 8.79 13.51 7.79
CA SER A 122 9.35 14.58 6.97
C SER A 122 8.31 15.65 6.70
N ASN A 123 8.72 16.92 6.77
CA ASN A 123 7.91 18.04 6.28
C ASN A 123 8.46 18.65 4.98
N GLN A 124 9.37 17.94 4.30
CA GLN A 124 9.94 18.38 3.03
C GLN A 124 9.07 17.98 1.83
N MET A 125 9.14 18.78 0.76
CA MET A 125 8.68 18.38 -0.57
C MET A 125 9.57 17.25 -1.09
N TRP A 126 9.11 16.01 -0.99
CA TRP A 126 9.89 14.85 -1.41
C TRP A 126 10.15 14.82 -2.91
N THR A 127 11.40 14.55 -3.28
CA THR A 127 11.77 14.30 -4.68
C THR A 127 11.71 12.82 -5.03
N SER A 128 11.91 11.95 -4.05
CA SER A 128 11.79 10.50 -4.17
C SER A 128 11.74 9.85 -2.78
N LEU A 129 11.38 8.57 -2.73
CA LEU A 129 11.47 7.74 -1.52
C LEU A 129 11.89 6.32 -1.92
N THR A 130 12.79 5.71 -1.16
CA THR A 130 13.06 4.28 -1.20
C THR A 130 13.17 3.74 0.22
N LEU A 131 12.26 2.82 0.57
CA LEU A 131 12.33 2.03 1.79
C LEU A 131 12.16 0.55 1.45
N ARG A 132 13.14 -0.30 1.77
CA ARG A 132 13.03 -1.74 1.45
C ARG A 132 13.66 -2.65 2.47
N GLY A 133 13.08 -3.85 2.65
CA GLY A 133 13.78 -4.98 3.26
C GLY A 133 13.97 -4.81 4.77
N ILE A 134 13.00 -4.20 5.46
CA ILE A 134 13.07 -3.93 6.89
C ILE A 134 11.77 -4.39 7.55
N ARG A 135 11.88 -5.11 8.67
CA ARG A 135 10.77 -5.34 9.58
C ARG A 135 10.79 -4.27 10.66
N PHE A 136 9.72 -3.52 10.77
CA PHE A 136 9.50 -2.59 11.86
C PHE A 136 8.59 -3.21 12.94
N SER A 137 8.78 -2.81 14.19
CA SER A 137 7.89 -3.16 15.29
C SER A 137 7.61 -1.96 16.20
N GLY A 138 6.34 -1.69 16.47
CA GLY A 138 5.90 -0.57 17.30
C GLY A 138 5.78 0.74 16.53
N GLY A 139 5.83 1.86 17.24
CA GLY A 139 5.69 3.18 16.63
C GLY A 139 4.25 3.68 16.50
N LYS A 140 4.13 4.98 16.29
CA LYS A 140 2.89 5.60 15.81
C LYS A 140 2.69 5.31 14.33
N GLY A 141 3.77 5.29 13.56
CA GLY A 141 3.79 5.02 12.12
C GLY A 141 5.21 4.78 11.63
N HIS A 142 5.39 4.65 10.31
CA HIS A 142 6.70 4.39 9.72
C HIS A 142 7.10 5.45 8.71
N ILE A 143 6.14 5.96 7.95
CA ILE A 143 6.38 6.92 6.88
C ILE A 143 5.27 7.96 6.95
N LYS A 144 5.63 9.19 7.29
CA LYS A 144 4.74 10.35 7.29
C LYS A 144 5.39 11.49 6.54
N ASN A 145 4.73 11.96 5.49
CA ASN A 145 5.07 13.22 4.84
C ASN A 145 4.03 14.29 5.16
N ARG A 146 4.44 15.28 5.96
CA ARG A 146 3.57 16.37 6.45
C ARG A 146 3.39 17.51 5.45
N PHE A 147 4.13 17.51 4.35
CA PHE A 147 4.03 18.52 3.30
C PHE A 147 2.60 18.58 2.74
N GLN A 148 2.05 19.80 2.58
CA GLN A 148 0.63 20.01 2.27
C GLN A 148 0.37 20.66 0.90
N ALA A 149 1.41 20.91 0.09
CA ALA A 149 1.22 21.47 -1.25
C ALA A 149 1.29 20.39 -2.33
N VAL A 150 1.25 20.81 -3.60
CA VAL A 150 1.46 19.93 -4.76
C VAL A 150 2.90 19.41 -4.75
N ASN A 151 3.07 18.10 -4.90
CA ASN A 151 4.35 17.40 -4.93
C ASN A 151 4.41 16.35 -6.06
N VAL A 152 4.36 16.82 -7.30
CA VAL A 152 4.51 15.97 -8.49
C VAL A 152 5.99 15.79 -8.80
N THR A 153 6.56 14.68 -8.32
CA THR A 153 7.98 14.34 -8.43
C THR A 153 8.17 12.88 -8.84
N ASP A 154 9.36 12.31 -8.58
CA ASP A 154 9.76 10.96 -8.99
C ASP A 154 9.04 9.88 -8.14
N TYR A 155 9.45 8.62 -8.30
CA TYR A 155 8.85 7.49 -7.61
C TYR A 155 9.05 7.50 -6.09
N HIS A 156 8.01 7.02 -5.40
CA HIS A 156 8.01 6.77 -3.96
C HIS A 156 7.86 5.27 -3.69
N SER A 157 8.98 4.55 -3.58
CA SER A 157 9.03 3.08 -3.54
C SER A 157 9.17 2.53 -2.13
N ILE A 158 8.27 1.63 -1.75
CA ILE A 158 8.24 0.95 -0.45
C ILE A 158 8.00 -0.53 -0.71
N SER A 159 8.98 -1.40 -0.42
CA SER A 159 8.83 -2.82 -0.72
C SER A 159 9.50 -3.79 0.23
N ASP A 160 9.01 -5.03 0.29
CA ASP A 160 9.58 -6.08 1.14
C ASP A 160 9.77 -5.64 2.61
N CYS A 161 8.81 -4.88 3.14
CA CYS A 161 8.80 -4.45 4.53
C CYS A 161 7.68 -5.15 5.32
N ALA A 162 7.92 -5.39 6.60
CA ALA A 162 6.89 -5.80 7.55
C ALA A 162 6.65 -4.66 8.55
N PHE A 163 5.48 -4.05 8.51
CA PHE A 163 5.05 -3.00 9.42
C PHE A 163 4.18 -3.61 10.51
N MET A 164 4.74 -3.74 11.72
CA MET A 164 4.11 -4.50 12.80
C MET A 164 3.86 -3.63 14.03
N ASP A 165 2.73 -3.85 14.68
CA ASP A 165 2.36 -3.35 16.00
C ASP A 165 2.33 -1.81 16.14
N TYR A 166 2.20 -1.09 15.01
CA TYR A 166 2.02 0.36 14.99
C TYR A 166 0.63 0.78 15.45
N SER A 167 0.49 1.98 16.02
CA SER A 167 -0.76 2.45 16.63
C SER A 167 -1.58 3.43 15.78
N GLY A 168 -0.95 4.17 14.85
CA GLY A 168 -1.56 5.15 13.94
C GLY A 168 -1.54 4.70 12.48
N ALA A 169 -1.20 5.60 11.55
CA ALA A 169 -0.99 5.24 10.15
C ALA A 169 0.44 4.77 9.89
N SER A 170 0.61 3.61 9.24
CA SER A 170 1.95 3.13 8.88
C SER A 170 2.57 3.98 7.77
N ILE A 171 1.83 4.25 6.69
CA ILE A 171 2.26 5.12 5.59
C ILE A 171 1.21 6.22 5.41
N SER A 172 1.64 7.48 5.42
CA SER A 172 0.77 8.62 5.14
C SER A 172 1.49 9.79 4.46
N ASN A 173 0.72 10.56 3.68
CA ASN A 173 1.10 11.89 3.24
C ASN A 173 -0.06 12.88 3.40
N ASN A 174 0.26 14.18 3.33
CA ASN A 174 -0.70 15.28 3.38
C ASN A 174 -0.73 16.12 2.09
N SER A 175 0.05 15.74 1.06
CA SER A 175 0.17 16.48 -0.19
C SER A 175 -1.17 16.55 -0.94
N LEU A 176 -1.43 17.66 -1.63
CA LEU A 176 -2.64 17.83 -2.46
C LEU A 176 -2.61 16.98 -3.73
N ASP A 177 -1.41 16.64 -4.19
CA ASP A 177 -1.14 15.87 -5.40
C ASP A 177 0.26 15.30 -5.28
N GLN A 178 0.39 13.98 -5.13
CA GLN A 178 1.68 13.30 -5.02
C GLN A 178 1.59 11.91 -5.66
N PRO A 179 1.80 11.82 -6.99
CA PRO A 179 1.67 10.60 -7.76
C PRO A 179 2.82 9.61 -7.55
N TYR A 180 2.73 8.47 -8.24
CA TYR A 180 3.81 7.49 -8.42
C TYR A 180 4.32 6.80 -7.15
N TRP A 181 3.42 6.53 -6.18
CA TRP A 181 3.73 5.61 -5.08
C TRP A 181 3.77 4.17 -5.57
N LYS A 182 4.79 3.42 -5.17
CA LYS A 182 4.97 1.99 -5.49
C LYS A 182 5.12 1.22 -4.18
N ILE A 183 4.01 0.72 -3.67
CA ILE A 183 3.92 0.06 -2.36
C ILE A 183 3.67 -1.43 -2.60
N GLU A 184 4.73 -2.25 -2.50
CA GLU A 184 4.67 -3.64 -2.96
C GLU A 184 5.27 -4.67 -2.02
N ARG A 185 4.65 -5.86 -1.91
CA ARG A 185 5.20 -6.99 -1.15
C ARG A 185 5.44 -6.68 0.33
N ASN A 186 4.56 -5.89 0.93
CA ASN A 186 4.65 -5.51 2.34
C ASN A 186 3.58 -6.22 3.18
N ILE A 187 3.84 -6.29 4.49
CA ILE A 187 2.90 -6.77 5.50
C ILE A 187 2.48 -5.59 6.40
N PHE A 188 1.19 -5.44 6.65
CA PHE A 188 0.63 -4.40 7.51
C PHE A 188 -0.19 -5.02 8.64
N ARG A 189 0.28 -4.89 9.88
CA ARG A 189 -0.43 -5.35 11.07
C ARG A 189 -0.27 -4.37 12.22
N ALA A 190 -1.28 -3.54 12.45
CA ALA A 190 -1.35 -2.62 13.57
C ALA A 190 -1.58 -3.35 14.91
N SER A 191 -1.38 -2.62 16.01
CA SER A 191 -1.64 -3.08 17.38
C SER A 191 -3.08 -2.90 17.86
N ASN A 192 -3.91 -2.18 17.10
CA ASN A 192 -5.29 -1.86 17.46
C ASN A 192 -6.21 -1.73 16.24
N TYR A 193 -7.52 -1.62 16.48
CA TYR A 193 -8.57 -1.38 15.48
C TYR A 193 -9.33 -0.06 15.69
N ALA A 194 -8.90 0.79 16.63
CA ALA A 194 -9.53 2.08 16.91
C ALA A 194 -8.94 3.24 16.11
N HIS A 195 -7.62 3.27 15.94
CA HIS A 195 -6.89 4.44 15.43
C HIS A 195 -5.84 4.12 14.36
N SER A 196 -5.88 2.91 13.80
CA SER A 196 -4.84 2.42 12.89
C SER A 196 -5.23 2.51 11.41
N MET A 197 -4.25 2.88 10.58
CA MET A 197 -4.34 2.78 9.12
C MET A 197 -3.10 2.13 8.49
N GLY A 198 -3.28 1.27 7.50
CA GLY A 198 -2.15 0.70 6.77
C GLY A 198 -1.49 1.77 5.88
N ILE A 199 -2.28 2.30 4.96
CA ILE A 199 -1.87 3.31 3.98
C ILE A 199 -2.92 4.43 3.96
N ALA A 200 -2.48 5.69 4.00
CA ALA A 200 -3.33 6.87 3.87
C ALA A 200 -2.70 7.89 2.91
N LEU A 201 -3.04 7.82 1.62
CA LEU A 201 -2.56 8.75 0.61
C LEU A 201 -3.61 9.83 0.33
N SER A 202 -3.25 11.10 0.52
CA SER A 202 -4.12 12.25 0.26
C SER A 202 -4.02 12.71 -1.18
N GLY A 203 -4.99 13.55 -1.58
CA GLY A 203 -4.91 14.27 -2.85
C GLY A 203 -5.00 13.35 -4.07
N PHE A 204 -4.39 13.79 -5.17
CA PHE A 204 -4.26 12.99 -6.38
C PHE A 204 -3.10 11.99 -6.27
N THR A 205 -3.33 10.80 -6.81
CA THR A 205 -2.49 9.61 -6.61
C THR A 205 -2.11 8.96 -7.94
N ASP A 206 -2.03 9.74 -9.00
CA ASP A 206 -1.83 9.25 -10.37
C ASP A 206 -0.67 8.25 -10.50
N GLY A 207 -0.92 7.15 -11.23
CA GLY A 207 0.09 6.13 -11.46
C GLY A 207 0.58 5.43 -10.19
N THR A 208 -0.14 5.51 -9.07
CA THR A 208 0.18 4.79 -7.84
C THR A 208 -0.16 3.32 -7.96
N THR A 209 0.72 2.45 -7.46
CA THR A 209 0.52 1.00 -7.43
C THR A 209 0.66 0.49 -6.00
N ILE A 210 -0.37 -0.20 -5.51
CA ILE A 210 -0.40 -0.90 -4.22
C ILE A 210 -0.61 -2.38 -4.53
N ALA A 211 0.47 -3.16 -4.51
CA ALA A 211 0.44 -4.50 -5.08
C ALA A 211 1.07 -5.60 -4.20
N ASN A 212 0.48 -6.80 -4.21
CA ASN A 212 1.05 -7.97 -3.53
C ASN A 212 1.28 -7.75 -2.02
N ASN A 213 0.44 -6.94 -1.37
CA ASN A 213 0.55 -6.65 0.06
C ASN A 213 -0.42 -7.52 0.87
N ALA A 214 -0.04 -7.81 2.11
CA ALA A 214 -0.89 -8.48 3.09
C ALA A 214 -1.32 -7.49 4.18
N PHE A 215 -2.60 -7.17 4.24
CA PHE A 215 -3.19 -6.33 5.26
C PHE A 215 -3.89 -7.22 6.30
N LEU A 216 -3.40 -7.23 7.53
CA LEU A 216 -3.75 -8.24 8.54
C LEU A 216 -4.50 -7.67 9.75
N ALA A 217 -4.23 -6.41 10.11
CA ALA A 217 -4.94 -5.74 11.21
C ALA A 217 -4.83 -4.23 11.05
N ASN A 218 -5.93 -3.55 10.78
CA ASN A 218 -6.09 -2.08 10.86
C ASN A 218 -7.56 -1.74 11.04
N ARG A 219 -7.87 -0.55 11.56
CA ARG A 219 -9.21 0.02 11.40
C ARG A 219 -9.53 0.28 9.92
N VAL A 220 -8.59 0.88 9.20
CA VAL A 220 -8.69 1.08 7.74
C VAL A 220 -7.42 0.55 7.09
N HIS A 221 -7.50 -0.43 6.19
CA HIS A 221 -6.28 -0.94 5.54
C HIS A 221 -5.70 0.08 4.55
N ILE A 222 -6.53 0.61 3.66
CA ILE A 222 -6.14 1.63 2.67
C ILE A 222 -7.13 2.78 2.69
N LYS A 223 -6.63 4.02 2.77
CA LYS A 223 -7.33 5.27 2.53
C LYS A 223 -6.71 5.97 1.31
N LEU A 224 -7.54 6.36 0.34
CA LEU A 224 -7.13 7.13 -0.83
C LEU A 224 -7.96 8.38 -1.00
N GLY A 225 -7.30 9.52 -1.26
CA GLY A 225 -7.92 10.79 -1.52
C GLY A 225 -8.58 10.87 -2.91
N ARG A 226 -9.68 11.63 -3.05
CA ARG A 226 -10.27 12.01 -4.35
C ARG A 226 -10.56 10.81 -5.26
N GLY A 227 -11.20 9.78 -4.72
CA GLY A 227 -11.47 8.54 -5.44
C GLY A 227 -10.23 7.71 -5.80
N GLY A 228 -9.03 8.08 -5.34
CA GLY A 228 -7.80 7.36 -5.69
C GLY A 228 -7.48 7.45 -7.17
N ASN A 229 -7.56 8.66 -7.74
CA ASN A 229 -7.36 8.94 -9.16
C ASN A 229 -6.20 8.13 -9.75
N ASN A 230 -6.50 7.31 -10.76
CA ASN A 230 -5.53 6.51 -11.52
C ASN A 230 -4.58 5.68 -10.62
N THR A 231 -5.10 5.15 -9.50
CA THR A 231 -4.42 4.21 -8.60
C THR A 231 -4.77 2.76 -8.91
N TYR A 232 -3.79 1.88 -8.81
CA TYR A 232 -3.93 0.44 -9.06
C TYR A 232 -3.69 -0.35 -7.78
N ILE A 233 -4.74 -0.92 -7.20
CA ILE A 233 -4.67 -1.87 -6.08
C ILE A 233 -4.82 -3.26 -6.66
N HIS A 234 -3.81 -4.13 -6.51
CA HIS A 234 -3.95 -5.48 -7.03
C HIS A 234 -3.20 -6.56 -6.28
N ASN A 235 -3.70 -7.80 -6.36
CA ASN A 235 -3.07 -8.96 -5.74
C ASN A 235 -2.87 -8.78 -4.22
N CYS A 236 -3.76 -8.06 -3.54
CA CYS A 236 -3.68 -7.83 -2.10
C CYS A 236 -4.64 -8.74 -1.33
N ASP A 237 -4.21 -9.12 -0.13
CA ASP A 237 -5.04 -9.84 0.85
C ASP A 237 -5.49 -8.89 1.96
N PHE A 238 -6.80 -8.80 2.20
CA PHE A 238 -7.40 -8.01 3.26
C PHE A 238 -8.02 -8.93 4.31
N LEU A 239 -7.34 -9.11 5.43
CA LEU A 239 -7.67 -10.03 6.51
C LEU A 239 -7.76 -9.29 7.85
N ARG A 240 -8.40 -9.90 8.85
CA ARG A 240 -8.41 -9.38 10.23
C ARG A 240 -7.94 -10.46 11.21
N PHE A 241 -7.06 -10.09 12.14
CA PHE A 241 -6.53 -10.97 13.20
C PHE A 241 -6.81 -10.42 14.61
N GLY A 242 -8.03 -9.94 14.84
CA GLY A 242 -8.55 -9.57 16.16
C GLY A 242 -10.01 -9.13 16.09
N PRO A 243 -10.67 -8.87 17.22
CA PRO A 243 -12.03 -8.33 17.25
C PRO A 243 -12.04 -6.85 16.87
N ALA A 244 -13.20 -6.34 16.43
CA ALA A 244 -13.41 -4.90 16.27
C ALA A 244 -13.41 -4.18 17.63
N GLU A 245 -12.96 -2.92 17.66
CA GLU A 245 -12.85 -2.10 18.87
C GLU A 245 -13.90 -0.97 18.86
N GLY A 246 -15.17 -1.33 18.69
CA GLY A 246 -16.29 -0.37 18.71
C GLY A 246 -16.50 0.45 17.44
N PHE A 247 -15.66 0.27 16.41
CA PHE A 247 -15.78 0.92 15.11
C PHE A 247 -15.83 -0.11 13.97
N PRO A 248 -16.52 0.18 12.86
CA PRO A 248 -16.38 -0.56 11.60
C PRO A 248 -14.91 -0.63 11.14
N ARG A 249 -14.45 -1.83 10.76
CA ARG A 249 -13.16 -1.99 10.09
C ARG A 249 -13.37 -2.02 8.58
N ILE A 250 -12.49 -1.35 7.84
CA ILE A 250 -12.64 -1.08 6.41
C ILE A 250 -11.43 -1.59 5.64
N ASP A 251 -11.66 -2.33 4.57
CA ASP A 251 -10.57 -2.83 3.72
C ASP A 251 -10.03 -1.71 2.81
N VAL A 252 -10.88 -0.98 2.12
CA VAL A 252 -10.47 0.17 1.30
C VAL A 252 -11.47 1.30 1.46
N TRP A 253 -10.98 2.51 1.75
CA TRP A 253 -11.78 3.71 1.85
C TRP A 253 -11.28 4.73 0.83
N PHE A 254 -12.21 5.27 0.04
CA PHE A 254 -11.97 6.41 -0.83
C PHE A 254 -12.67 7.64 -0.27
N THR A 255 -11.94 8.74 -0.11
CA THR A 255 -12.57 10.04 0.12
C THR A 255 -13.14 10.57 -1.19
N LEU A 256 -14.25 11.28 -1.07
CA LEU A 256 -15.04 11.74 -2.22
C LEU A 256 -14.46 13.04 -2.80
N SER A 257 -14.68 13.28 -4.10
CA SER A 257 -14.32 14.54 -4.75
C SER A 257 -15.48 15.55 -4.71
N PRO A 258 -15.24 16.85 -4.46
CA PRO A 258 -16.31 17.86 -4.44
C PRO A 258 -17.04 18.03 -5.79
N THR A 259 -16.39 17.66 -6.89
CA THR A 259 -16.90 17.74 -8.27
C THR A 259 -16.80 16.37 -8.94
N ASP A 260 -17.50 16.21 -10.06
CA ASP A 260 -17.41 15.03 -10.93
C ASP A 260 -16.12 14.99 -11.78
N GLU A 261 -15.27 16.00 -11.66
CA GLU A 261 -13.93 16.07 -12.24
C GLU A 261 -12.90 15.38 -11.34
N ASP A 262 -12.04 14.54 -11.92
CA ASP A 262 -10.98 13.80 -11.22
C ASP A 262 -11.43 13.14 -9.91
N CYS A 263 -12.60 12.49 -9.97
CA CYS A 263 -13.25 11.81 -8.86
C CYS A 263 -12.91 10.32 -8.75
N GLY A 264 -11.71 9.91 -9.21
CA GLY A 264 -11.26 8.51 -9.19
C GLY A 264 -11.02 7.89 -10.58
N SER A 265 -11.01 8.70 -11.63
CA SER A 265 -10.83 8.23 -13.01
C SER A 265 -9.62 7.31 -13.16
N GLY A 266 -9.85 6.11 -13.69
CA GLY A 266 -8.79 5.12 -13.92
C GLY A 266 -8.36 4.33 -12.67
N MET A 267 -9.02 4.49 -11.53
CA MET A 267 -8.77 3.67 -10.34
C MET A 267 -9.16 2.21 -10.63
N VAL A 268 -8.27 1.27 -10.30
CA VAL A 268 -8.50 -0.18 -10.45
C VAL A 268 -8.25 -0.92 -9.14
N ILE A 269 -9.21 -1.76 -8.72
CA ILE A 269 -9.00 -2.84 -7.75
C ILE A 269 -9.16 -4.17 -8.46
N THR A 270 -8.12 -5.00 -8.46
CA THR A 270 -8.18 -6.29 -9.15
C THR A 270 -7.41 -7.42 -8.48
N ARG A 271 -7.89 -8.66 -8.61
CA ARG A 271 -7.21 -9.86 -8.07
C ARG A 271 -6.95 -9.79 -6.56
N CYS A 272 -7.81 -9.09 -5.84
CA CYS A 272 -7.72 -8.96 -4.38
C CYS A 272 -8.67 -9.95 -3.69
N LYS A 273 -8.27 -10.41 -2.50
CA LYS A 273 -9.13 -11.19 -1.60
C LYS A 273 -9.58 -10.32 -0.44
N PHE A 274 -10.88 -10.12 -0.31
CA PHE A 274 -11.53 -9.61 0.89
C PHE A 274 -11.91 -10.79 1.78
N GLY A 275 -11.08 -11.07 2.78
CA GLY A 275 -11.18 -12.24 3.65
C GLY A 275 -12.26 -12.14 4.72
N ASN A 276 -12.72 -13.30 5.20
CA ASN A 276 -13.75 -13.42 6.25
C ASN A 276 -13.15 -13.76 7.63
N GLU A 277 -11.82 -13.85 7.73
CA GLU A 277 -11.10 -14.12 8.96
C GLU A 277 -11.44 -13.04 10.00
N LEU A 278 -12.13 -13.44 11.07
CA LEU A 278 -12.67 -12.57 12.13
C LEU A 278 -13.51 -11.39 11.63
N LEU A 279 -14.17 -11.54 10.48
CA LEU A 279 -15.10 -10.53 9.96
C LEU A 279 -16.30 -10.40 10.90
N ALA A 280 -16.67 -9.15 11.21
CA ALA A 280 -17.85 -8.82 12.01
C ALA A 280 -18.93 -8.18 11.14
N GLU A 281 -20.18 -8.20 11.59
CA GLU A 281 -21.35 -7.72 10.83
C GLU A 281 -21.24 -6.24 10.44
N GLN A 282 -20.59 -5.44 11.28
CA GLN A 282 -20.36 -4.00 11.06
C GLN A 282 -19.16 -3.68 10.17
N ASP A 283 -18.34 -4.66 9.80
CA ASP A 283 -17.17 -4.41 8.95
C ASP A 283 -17.59 -4.11 7.50
N LEU A 284 -16.74 -3.35 6.81
CA LEU A 284 -16.98 -2.90 5.45
C LEU A 284 -15.80 -3.29 4.55
N ARG A 285 -16.11 -3.49 3.26
CA ARG A 285 -15.14 -3.83 2.23
C ARG A 285 -14.56 -2.58 1.61
N ILE A 286 -15.21 -2.09 0.54
CA ILE A 286 -14.89 -0.83 -0.10
C ILE A 286 -15.90 0.22 0.37
N VAL A 287 -15.40 1.37 0.82
CA VAL A 287 -16.22 2.47 1.33
C VAL A 287 -15.99 3.73 0.50
N TYR A 288 -17.09 4.37 0.11
CA TYR A 288 -17.10 5.72 -0.43
C TYR A 288 -17.76 6.63 0.60
N ALA A 289 -16.98 7.50 1.22
CA ALA A 289 -17.47 8.36 2.29
C ALA A 289 -16.62 9.63 2.41
N ASP A 290 -17.26 10.72 2.84
CA ASP A 290 -16.55 11.90 3.30
C ASP A 290 -15.72 11.60 4.54
N GLU A 291 -14.84 12.53 4.91
CA GLU A 291 -13.97 12.42 6.06
C GLU A 291 -14.31 13.43 7.16
N THR A 292 -14.12 13.03 8.41
CA THR A 292 -14.23 13.93 9.55
C THR A 292 -13.19 15.05 9.46
N ALA A 293 -13.41 16.13 10.21
CA ALA A 293 -12.39 17.16 10.40
C ALA A 293 -11.10 16.59 11.04
N GLY A 294 -9.97 17.23 10.78
CA GLY A 294 -8.66 16.90 11.32
C GLY A 294 -7.54 17.59 10.55
N ASP A 295 -6.37 17.75 11.18
CA ASP A 295 -5.25 18.52 10.62
C ASP A 295 -4.39 17.71 9.63
N ALA A 296 -4.35 16.40 9.80
CA ALA A 296 -3.57 15.50 8.97
C ALA A 296 -4.42 14.38 8.34
N ASN A 297 -3.97 13.85 7.22
CA ASN A 297 -4.71 12.84 6.47
C ASN A 297 -4.92 11.54 7.27
N ASP A 298 -3.95 11.19 8.10
CA ASP A 298 -3.95 10.01 8.99
C ASP A 298 -4.77 10.19 10.27
N GLU A 299 -5.37 11.36 10.49
CA GLU A 299 -6.17 11.68 11.67
C GLU A 299 -7.66 11.81 11.34
N ARG A 300 -8.02 11.84 10.05
CA ARG A 300 -9.39 11.99 9.54
C ARG A 300 -10.02 10.64 9.23
N TRP A 301 -11.23 10.42 9.72
CA TRP A 301 -11.96 9.13 9.69
C TRP A 301 -13.19 9.17 8.78
N PRO A 302 -13.70 8.02 8.30
CA PRO A 302 -14.87 8.01 7.43
C PRO A 302 -16.14 8.45 8.16
N MET A 303 -16.93 9.29 7.53
CA MET A 303 -18.27 9.68 7.99
C MET A 303 -19.30 8.69 7.42
N LEU A 304 -19.71 7.70 8.24
CA LEU A 304 -20.58 6.59 7.81
C LEU A 304 -22.08 6.80 8.06
N ASP A 305 -22.43 7.87 8.80
CA ASP A 305 -23.82 8.16 9.20
C ASP A 305 -24.34 9.47 8.56
N VAL A 306 -23.65 9.95 7.53
CA VAL A 306 -23.97 11.23 6.87
C VAL A 306 -23.98 11.02 5.36
N ASP A 307 -25.08 11.43 4.74
CA ASP A 307 -25.19 11.48 3.28
C ASP A 307 -24.28 12.54 2.69
N SER A 308 -23.56 12.16 1.64
CA SER A 308 -22.69 13.04 0.88
C SER A 308 -23.28 13.40 -0.48
N GLN A 309 -22.98 14.62 -0.93
CA GLN A 309 -23.26 15.11 -2.28
C GLN A 309 -22.00 15.08 -3.18
N ASN A 310 -20.88 14.60 -2.66
CA ASN A 310 -19.61 14.51 -3.37
C ASN A 310 -19.57 13.26 -4.27
N TRP A 311 -18.56 13.19 -5.14
CA TRP A 311 -18.54 12.31 -6.30
C TRP A 311 -17.48 11.22 -6.22
N ILE A 312 -17.81 10.10 -6.85
CA ILE A 312 -16.89 9.03 -7.25
C ILE A 312 -17.12 8.70 -8.72
N GLY A 313 -16.05 8.49 -9.47
CA GLY A 313 -16.16 8.20 -10.89
C GLY A 313 -15.02 7.37 -11.46
N GLY A 314 -15.31 6.62 -12.52
CA GLY A 314 -14.30 5.91 -13.30
C GLY A 314 -13.61 4.73 -12.59
N HIS A 315 -14.19 4.23 -11.50
CA HIS A 315 -13.66 3.10 -10.75
C HIS A 315 -13.86 1.78 -11.51
N THR A 316 -12.86 0.91 -11.50
CA THR A 316 -12.97 -0.47 -11.96
C THR A 316 -12.63 -1.43 -10.83
N VAL A 317 -13.60 -2.23 -10.39
CA VAL A 317 -13.40 -3.29 -9.39
C VAL A 317 -13.74 -4.62 -10.02
N ASN A 318 -12.75 -5.46 -10.27
CA ASN A 318 -12.94 -6.71 -11.02
C ASN A 318 -12.03 -7.84 -10.53
N ASP A 319 -12.38 -9.07 -10.87
CA ASP A 319 -11.59 -10.27 -10.51
C ASP A 319 -11.26 -10.35 -9.02
N VAL A 320 -12.16 -9.87 -8.17
CA VAL A 320 -12.00 -9.90 -6.70
C VAL A 320 -12.80 -11.03 -6.08
N VAL A 321 -12.31 -11.52 -4.95
CA VAL A 321 -13.04 -12.46 -4.08
C VAL A 321 -13.58 -11.68 -2.89
N ASN A 322 -14.91 -11.71 -2.68
CA ASN A 322 -15.59 -11.14 -1.52
C ASN A 322 -16.14 -12.25 -0.63
N ASN A 323 -15.40 -12.60 0.43
CA ASN A 323 -15.88 -13.57 1.41
C ASN A 323 -16.86 -12.91 2.39
N GLY A 324 -17.85 -13.65 2.87
CA GLY A 324 -18.76 -13.24 3.94
C GLY A 324 -18.74 -14.20 5.13
N ILE A 325 -19.68 -13.99 6.04
CA ILE A 325 -19.83 -14.75 7.29
C ILE A 325 -21.12 -15.58 7.33
N GLY A 326 -21.59 -16.02 6.16
CA GLY A 326 -22.83 -16.77 6.01
C GLY A 326 -24.06 -15.90 6.24
N ASP A 327 -25.09 -16.47 6.84
CA ASP A 327 -26.39 -15.82 7.05
C ASP A 327 -26.38 -14.78 8.18
N SER A 328 -25.26 -14.59 8.88
CA SER A 328 -25.14 -13.62 9.99
C SER A 328 -25.25 -12.17 9.49
N ALA A 329 -24.66 -11.84 8.34
CA ALA A 329 -24.79 -10.52 7.74
C ALA A 329 -24.50 -10.51 6.24
N LEU A 330 -25.22 -9.65 5.53
CA LEU A 330 -25.00 -9.37 4.12
C LEU A 330 -24.10 -8.15 3.97
N ILE A 331 -22.79 -8.38 3.80
CA ILE A 331 -21.81 -7.30 3.71
C ILE A 331 -21.57 -7.00 2.22
N PRO A 332 -21.97 -5.82 1.71
CA PRO A 332 -21.77 -5.46 0.31
C PRO A 332 -20.28 -5.35 -0.02
N LEU A 333 -19.92 -5.57 -1.30
CA LEU A 333 -18.54 -5.28 -1.74
C LEU A 333 -18.24 -3.78 -1.66
N VAL A 334 -19.22 -2.93 -2.01
CA VAL A 334 -19.11 -1.48 -1.94
C VAL A 334 -20.25 -0.94 -1.07
N ARG A 335 -19.91 -0.15 -0.06
CA ARG A 335 -20.86 0.66 0.71
C ARG A 335 -20.60 2.14 0.43
N SER A 336 -21.60 2.85 -0.09
CA SER A 336 -21.48 4.25 -0.48
C SER A 336 -22.37 5.17 0.34
N MET A 337 -21.79 6.26 0.84
CA MET A 337 -22.50 7.38 1.48
C MET A 337 -22.92 8.46 0.48
N THR A 338 -22.62 8.27 -0.81
CA THR A 338 -23.06 9.16 -1.89
C THR A 338 -23.81 8.38 -2.96
N PRO A 339 -24.90 8.92 -3.53
CA PRO A 339 -25.51 8.39 -4.74
C PRO A 339 -24.73 8.76 -6.02
N ASN A 340 -23.80 9.72 -5.94
CA ASN A 340 -23.12 10.33 -7.09
C ASN A 340 -21.92 9.49 -7.56
N ILE A 341 -22.23 8.27 -8.01
CA ILE A 341 -21.27 7.32 -8.57
C ILE A 341 -21.49 7.24 -10.08
N ILE A 342 -20.45 7.50 -10.87
CA ILE A 342 -20.56 7.57 -12.33
C ILE A 342 -19.45 6.79 -13.06
N GLY A 343 -19.75 6.33 -14.27
CA GLY A 343 -18.73 5.77 -15.19
C GLY A 343 -17.92 4.60 -14.63
N SER A 344 -18.46 3.89 -13.63
CA SER A 344 -17.74 2.85 -12.89
C SER A 344 -18.17 1.45 -13.32
N ALA A 345 -17.27 0.47 -13.18
CA ALA A 345 -17.51 -0.93 -13.48
C ALA A 345 -17.16 -1.81 -12.26
N TYR A 346 -18.13 -2.63 -11.84
CA TYR A 346 -18.00 -3.55 -10.72
C TYR A 346 -18.32 -4.96 -11.18
N GLY A 347 -17.29 -5.78 -11.43
CA GLY A 347 -17.43 -7.15 -11.88
C GLY A 347 -16.35 -7.57 -12.88
N PRO A 348 -16.06 -8.89 -12.99
CA PRO A 348 -16.66 -9.98 -12.22
C PRO A 348 -16.26 -9.96 -10.74
N VAL A 349 -17.18 -10.37 -9.86
CA VAL A 349 -16.95 -10.54 -8.41
C VAL A 349 -17.26 -11.99 -8.04
N THR A 350 -16.35 -12.67 -7.35
CA THR A 350 -16.61 -14.00 -6.79
C THR A 350 -16.98 -13.89 -5.32
N GLN A 351 -18.16 -14.37 -4.95
CA GLN A 351 -18.62 -14.43 -3.56
C GLN A 351 -18.46 -15.83 -2.96
N ALA A 352 -17.96 -15.89 -1.73
CA ALA A 352 -17.97 -17.10 -0.91
C ALA A 352 -18.53 -16.77 0.47
N GLY A 353 -19.44 -17.60 1.01
CA GLY A 353 -20.05 -17.33 2.32
C GLY A 353 -20.80 -16.00 2.41
N ASN A 354 -21.25 -15.43 1.28
CA ASN A 354 -21.93 -14.13 1.19
C ASN A 354 -23.00 -14.11 0.09
N SER A 355 -23.72 -15.22 -0.12
CA SER A 355 -24.51 -15.48 -1.33
C SER A 355 -25.67 -14.52 -1.58
N GLY A 356 -26.09 -13.74 -0.57
CA GLY A 356 -27.15 -12.74 -0.66
C GLY A 356 -26.68 -11.29 -0.73
N ALA A 357 -25.38 -10.99 -0.56
CA ALA A 357 -24.94 -9.61 -0.53
C ALA A 357 -24.92 -8.97 -1.92
N PRO A 358 -25.32 -7.70 -2.04
CA PRO A 358 -25.20 -6.96 -3.28
C PRO A 358 -23.72 -6.65 -3.58
N ILE A 359 -23.43 -6.30 -4.84
CA ILE A 359 -22.12 -5.71 -5.18
C ILE A 359 -22.02 -4.32 -4.57
N LEU A 360 -23.07 -3.52 -4.69
CA LEU A 360 -23.10 -2.15 -4.19
C LEU A 360 -24.34 -1.88 -3.35
N SER A 361 -24.15 -1.25 -2.20
CA SER A 361 -25.19 -0.63 -1.39
C SER A 361 -24.91 0.85 -1.23
N SER A 362 -25.93 1.69 -1.40
CA SER A 362 -25.85 3.15 -1.21
C SER A 362 -26.93 3.66 -0.25
N THR A 363 -26.73 4.83 0.33
CA THR A 363 -27.76 5.46 1.19
C THR A 363 -28.99 5.91 0.40
N HIS A 364 -28.80 6.28 -0.87
CA HIS A 364 -29.86 6.70 -1.79
C HIS A 364 -29.77 5.98 -3.14
N PRO A 365 -30.83 5.98 -3.96
CA PRO A 365 -30.73 5.54 -5.36
C PRO A 365 -29.58 6.26 -6.08
N LEU A 366 -28.81 5.52 -6.88
CA LEU A 366 -27.68 6.08 -7.61
C LEU A 366 -28.12 7.19 -8.58
N TRP A 367 -27.22 8.15 -8.81
CA TRP A 367 -27.39 9.21 -9.79
C TRP A 367 -27.84 8.67 -11.15
N ASN A 368 -28.90 9.25 -11.72
CA ASN A 368 -29.56 8.80 -12.95
C ASN A 368 -29.89 7.29 -12.95
N GLY A 369 -30.23 6.72 -11.79
CA GLY A 369 -30.50 5.29 -11.63
C GLY A 369 -29.28 4.40 -11.87
N GLY A 370 -28.07 4.96 -11.85
CA GLY A 370 -26.83 4.24 -12.09
C GLY A 370 -26.57 3.86 -13.55
N GLN A 371 -27.26 4.48 -14.52
CA GLN A 371 -27.17 4.15 -15.95
C GLN A 371 -25.76 4.25 -16.55
N SER A 372 -24.89 5.09 -15.98
CA SER A 372 -23.49 5.22 -16.41
C SER A 372 -22.57 4.14 -15.84
N ASN A 373 -23.06 3.29 -14.95
CA ASN A 373 -22.28 2.26 -14.27
C ASN A 373 -22.60 0.87 -14.82
N ARG A 374 -21.65 -0.06 -14.64
CA ARG A 374 -21.81 -1.49 -14.97
C ARG A 374 -21.64 -2.33 -13.72
N PHE A 375 -22.56 -3.27 -13.52
CA PHE A 375 -22.53 -4.19 -12.39
C PHE A 375 -22.60 -5.63 -12.89
N GLY A 376 -21.77 -6.48 -12.30
CA GLY A 376 -21.69 -7.90 -12.59
C GLY A 376 -20.68 -8.28 -13.68
N PRO A 377 -20.52 -9.59 -13.92
CA PRO A 377 -21.31 -10.66 -13.30
C PRO A 377 -20.92 -10.89 -11.82
N LEU A 378 -21.88 -11.40 -11.05
CA LEU A 378 -21.67 -11.91 -9.71
C LEU A 378 -21.56 -13.44 -9.78
N LEU A 379 -20.43 -13.97 -9.36
CA LEU A 379 -20.10 -15.39 -9.40
C LEU A 379 -20.16 -15.96 -7.99
N ARG A 380 -20.59 -17.21 -7.85
CA ARG A 380 -20.58 -17.93 -6.56
C ARG A 380 -19.44 -18.95 -6.54
N ALA A 381 -18.71 -18.99 -5.43
CA ALA A 381 -17.77 -20.05 -5.11
C ALA A 381 -18.45 -21.20 -4.33
N THR A 382 -19.72 -21.49 -4.63
CA THR A 382 -20.53 -22.51 -3.96
C THR A 382 -21.42 -23.24 -4.97
N THR A 383 -22.02 -24.35 -4.55
CA THR A 383 -23.02 -25.09 -5.33
C THR A 383 -24.43 -24.49 -5.23
N ASP A 384 -24.59 -23.33 -4.58
CA ASP A 384 -25.90 -22.69 -4.40
C ASP A 384 -26.43 -22.17 -5.75
N THR A 385 -27.61 -22.64 -6.14
CA THR A 385 -28.31 -22.28 -7.38
C THR A 385 -29.50 -21.34 -7.15
N SER A 386 -29.66 -20.79 -5.94
CA SER A 386 -30.70 -19.78 -5.66
C SER A 386 -30.58 -18.57 -6.61
N PRO A 387 -31.62 -17.76 -6.82
CA PRO A 387 -31.48 -16.53 -7.60
C PRO A 387 -30.38 -15.63 -7.05
N LEU A 388 -29.60 -14.98 -7.93
CA LEU A 388 -28.64 -13.97 -7.51
C LEU A 388 -29.37 -12.78 -6.87
N PRO A 389 -28.78 -12.14 -5.85
CA PRO A 389 -29.37 -10.95 -5.23
C PRO A 389 -29.42 -9.79 -6.23
N ASN A 390 -30.18 -8.74 -5.88
CA ASN A 390 -30.05 -7.46 -6.55
C ASN A 390 -28.59 -6.99 -6.43
N LEU A 391 -27.94 -6.71 -7.56
CA LEU A 391 -26.52 -6.33 -7.58
C LEU A 391 -26.29 -4.94 -6.97
N VAL A 392 -27.32 -4.10 -7.02
CA VAL A 392 -27.35 -2.75 -6.46
C VAL A 392 -28.58 -2.64 -5.60
N VAL A 393 -28.40 -2.18 -4.36
CA VAL A 393 -29.49 -1.85 -3.43
C VAL A 393 -29.24 -0.47 -2.85
N TRP A 394 -30.28 0.12 -2.30
CA TRP A 394 -30.16 1.33 -1.50
C TRP A 394 -30.94 1.15 -0.19
N ASP A 395 -30.60 1.96 0.80
CA ASP A 395 -31.31 1.96 2.07
C ASP A 395 -32.75 2.39 1.80
N GLN A 396 -33.71 1.50 2.04
CA GLN A 396 -35.11 1.87 1.97
C GLN A 396 -35.36 2.86 3.10
N ALA A 397 -35.88 4.05 2.76
CA ALA A 397 -36.31 5.00 3.76
C ALA A 397 -37.28 4.28 4.71
N GLN A 398 -36.88 4.13 5.97
CA GLN A 398 -37.81 3.73 7.03
C GLN A 398 -38.75 4.92 7.25
N HIS A 399 -39.80 4.99 6.44
CA HIS A 399 -40.90 5.95 6.60
C HIS A 399 -42.20 5.20 6.85
#